data_AF-B9WFG4-F1
#
_entry.id   AF-B9WFG4-F1
#
_cell.length_a   1.000
_cell.length_b   1.000
_cell.length_c   1.000
_cell.angle_alpha   90.00
_cell.angle_beta   90.00
_cell.angle_gamma   90.00
#
_symmetry.space_group_name_H-M   'P 1'
#
loop_
_entity.id
_entity.type
_entity.pdbx_description
1 polymer ?
#
loop_
_entity_poly.entity_id
_entity_poly.type
_entity_poly.pdbx_seq_one_letter_code
_entity_poly.pdbx_strand_id
1 'polypeptide(L)'
;MSSARKILLQSILTTSSKQLTTLTSIRPTYSIIIKQRNYSGSSIFKGARNYFLGFRNNSGEDSQTSNNNSSMHYDSVDESIPYVQYPLFTKEQLKKIATDKFNLQVGHASFGYHSDSIVPSINSLSDLTDPTSLNSLLPRRRPQGSPSDTLSIKAGDDTMLVSPTVIAVADGVSGWESDGITSSSGIWSRSMVETFSRLMTEYKLNHFPHYLNQRDIQEILDDSYLHTSHLMDLQKLNGSSTLILGMLNGDLLSIISIGDSKIFIIRDGKIILTNEEQTKAGLCPEQIGTHTLDHLPSDIAWIKSFKLMEGDYILMCSDGISDNLYEWEILNYLNDWINAKRNNVKTIASKLLIKAKEVAFDDYAYTPYNEKVNSLSNTGSGGTNHQHSQGGKVDDMSVIIAKVELNKKDGSKLIIN
;
A
#
# COMPACT_ATOMS: atom_id res chain seq x y z
N MET A 1 28.36 -46.53 34.06
CA MET A 1 29.27 -47.53 34.69
C MET A 1 29.30 -48.72 33.73
N SER A 2 30.38 -49.21 33.13
CA SER A 2 31.80 -49.35 33.47
C SER A 2 32.55 -49.44 32.12
N SER A 3 33.49 -48.53 31.83
CA SER A 3 34.95 -48.79 31.75
C SER A 3 35.44 -49.57 30.53
N ALA A 4 36.22 -48.91 29.66
CA ALA A 4 37.58 -49.35 29.28
C ALA A 4 38.22 -48.41 28.23
N ARG A 5 39.14 -47.54 28.69
CA ARG A 5 40.29 -47.06 27.92
C ARG A 5 41.27 -48.23 27.75
N LYS A 6 41.98 -48.35 26.61
CA LYS A 6 43.45 -48.17 26.46
C LYS A 6 44.05 -48.83 25.20
N ILE A 7 45.06 -48.13 24.66
CA ILE A 7 46.25 -48.61 23.91
C ILE A 7 46.09 -48.87 22.40
N LEU A 8 46.66 -47.98 21.57
CA LEU A 8 47.98 -48.22 20.97
C LEU A 8 48.61 -46.90 20.51
N LEU A 9 49.87 -46.71 20.89
CA LEU A 9 50.73 -45.57 20.56
C LEU A 9 52.04 -46.19 20.03
N GLN A 10 52.64 -45.49 19.05
CA GLN A 10 54.10 -45.31 18.90
C GLN A 10 54.84 -46.16 17.85
N SER A 11 55.27 -45.46 16.79
CA SER A 11 56.61 -45.53 16.14
C SER A 11 56.59 -44.55 14.95
N ILE A 12 57.48 -43.59 14.69
CA ILE A 12 58.83 -43.24 15.12
C ILE A 12 59.03 -41.75 14.75
N LEU A 13 59.64 -40.98 15.66
CA LEU A 13 60.30 -39.69 15.41
C LEU A 13 61.71 -39.96 14.90
N THR A 14 62.23 -39.16 13.95
CA THR A 14 63.50 -38.40 14.15
C THR A 14 63.87 -37.51 12.95
N THR A 15 63.94 -36.20 13.24
CA THR A 15 64.98 -35.21 12.87
C THR A 15 65.39 -34.97 11.41
N SER A 16 65.23 -33.73 10.93
CA SER A 16 66.37 -32.83 10.70
C SER A 16 65.92 -31.40 10.34
N SER A 17 66.50 -30.44 11.05
CA SER A 17 66.41 -28.99 10.89
C SER A 17 67.17 -28.45 9.67
N LYS A 18 66.70 -27.29 9.16
CA LYS A 18 67.41 -26.15 8.52
C LYS A 18 66.84 -25.79 7.15
N GLN A 19 66.12 -24.67 7.04
CA GLN A 19 66.68 -23.40 6.57
C GLN A 19 65.62 -22.29 6.54
N LEU A 20 66.13 -21.10 6.81
CA LEU A 20 65.47 -19.81 6.97
C LEU A 20 65.35 -19.14 5.60
N THR A 21 64.15 -18.78 5.15
CA THR A 21 63.96 -17.67 4.20
C THR A 21 62.64 -16.98 4.47
N THR A 22 62.78 -15.78 5.03
CA THR A 22 61.86 -14.65 5.01
C THR A 22 61.21 -14.47 3.64
N LEU A 23 59.88 -14.33 3.58
CA LEU A 23 59.16 -13.51 2.59
C LEU A 23 57.74 -13.21 3.12
N THR A 24 57.64 -12.01 3.69
CA THR A 24 56.52 -11.04 3.59
C THR A 24 55.07 -11.52 3.59
N SER A 25 54.33 -10.99 4.57
CA SER A 25 52.87 -10.97 4.67
C SER A 25 52.20 -10.54 3.37
N ILE A 26 51.30 -11.37 2.84
CA ILE A 26 50.29 -10.96 1.86
C ILE A 26 48.94 -11.06 2.55
N ARG A 27 48.44 -9.92 3.02
CA ARG A 27 47.01 -9.72 3.33
C ARG A 27 46.26 -9.77 1.99
N PRO A 28 45.17 -10.52 1.84
CA PRO A 28 44.30 -10.35 0.70
C PRO A 28 43.56 -9.02 0.86
N THR A 29 44.03 -7.98 0.17
CA THR A 29 43.25 -6.77 -0.08
C THR A 29 42.14 -7.14 -1.05
N TYR A 30 40.94 -7.41 -0.54
CA TYR A 30 39.73 -7.36 -1.36
C TYR A 30 39.47 -5.89 -1.72
N SER A 31 39.97 -5.47 -2.88
CA SER A 31 39.50 -4.24 -3.52
C SER A 31 38.10 -4.50 -4.05
N ILE A 32 37.08 -4.11 -3.29
CA ILE A 32 35.72 -3.97 -3.81
C ILE A 32 35.78 -2.82 -4.81
N ILE A 33 35.77 -3.16 -6.10
CA ILE A 33 35.56 -2.19 -7.17
C ILE A 33 34.10 -1.76 -7.07
N ILE A 34 33.85 -0.67 -6.34
CA ILE A 34 32.59 0.07 -6.44
C ILE A 34 32.59 0.69 -7.84
N LYS A 35 31.92 0.02 -8.79
CA LYS A 35 31.48 0.71 -10.01
C LYS A 35 30.45 1.74 -9.59
N GLN A 36 30.88 3.00 -9.44
CA GLN A 36 29.98 4.15 -9.53
C GLN A 36 29.22 4.02 -10.85
N ARG A 37 27.94 3.62 -10.77
CA ARG A 37 27.03 3.76 -11.90
C ARG A 37 26.60 5.22 -11.93
N ASN A 38 27.12 5.96 -12.91
CA ASN A 38 26.59 7.25 -13.30
C ASN A 38 25.13 7.04 -13.72
N TYR A 39 24.18 7.60 -12.97
CA TYR A 39 22.80 7.76 -13.40
C TYR A 39 22.77 8.78 -14.54
N SER A 40 22.98 8.30 -15.77
CA SER A 40 22.52 9.01 -16.95
C SER A 40 21.02 8.76 -17.04
N GLY A 41 20.23 9.84 -16.91
CA GLY A 41 18.78 9.79 -16.84
C GLY A 41 18.15 8.88 -17.90
N SER A 42 17.20 8.06 -17.45
CA SER A 42 16.43 7.16 -18.30
C SER A 42 15.76 7.94 -19.44
N SER A 43 15.94 7.48 -20.67
CA SER A 43 15.48 8.16 -21.89
C SER A 43 13.96 8.20 -22.05
N ILE A 44 13.22 7.52 -21.17
CA ILE A 44 11.75 7.48 -21.14
C ILE A 44 11.18 8.87 -20.77
N PHE A 45 11.89 9.63 -19.93
CA PHE A 45 11.48 10.99 -19.53
C PHE A 45 11.74 12.08 -20.58
N LYS A 46 12.41 11.82 -21.71
CA LYS A 46 12.56 12.82 -22.78
C LYS A 46 11.32 12.94 -23.69
N GLY A 47 10.58 11.85 -23.87
CA GLY A 47 9.36 11.83 -24.69
C GLY A 47 8.17 12.46 -23.98
N ALA A 48 7.94 12.06 -22.73
CA ALA A 48 6.86 12.58 -21.89
C ALA A 48 7.03 14.09 -21.60
N ARG A 49 8.28 14.58 -21.45
CA ARG A 49 8.58 16.00 -21.19
C ARG A 49 7.98 16.96 -22.20
N ASN A 50 7.93 16.59 -23.48
CA ASN A 50 7.43 17.47 -24.54
C ASN A 50 5.90 17.56 -24.60
N TYR A 51 5.20 16.53 -24.10
CA TYR A 51 3.75 16.59 -23.93
C TYR A 51 3.37 17.37 -22.66
N PHE A 52 4.18 17.24 -21.60
CA PHE A 52 3.94 17.90 -20.29
C PHE A 52 4.43 19.36 -20.19
N LEU A 53 5.30 19.86 -21.07
CA LEU A 53 5.83 21.25 -21.05
C LEU A 53 5.42 22.11 -22.26
N GLY A 54 4.40 21.70 -23.01
CA GLY A 54 3.99 22.31 -24.27
C GLY A 54 3.32 23.68 -24.20
N PHE A 55 3.61 24.55 -23.23
CA PHE A 55 3.18 25.96 -23.26
C PHE A 55 4.16 26.86 -22.49
N ARG A 56 5.31 27.17 -23.09
CA ARG A 56 6.09 28.36 -22.70
C ARG A 56 6.82 28.96 -23.89
N ASN A 57 6.07 29.64 -24.76
CA ASN A 57 6.59 30.68 -25.65
C ASN A 57 6.21 32.04 -25.06
N ASN A 58 7.15 32.73 -24.44
CA ASN A 58 7.63 34.05 -24.89
C ASN A 58 8.60 34.70 -23.88
N SER A 59 9.79 35.01 -24.41
CA SER A 59 10.61 36.24 -24.23
C SER A 59 11.02 36.74 -22.84
N GLY A 60 12.34 36.94 -22.67
CA GLY A 60 12.85 38.21 -22.12
C GLY A 60 13.92 38.14 -21.04
N GLU A 61 15.19 38.11 -21.49
CA GLU A 61 16.38 38.85 -21.01
C GLU A 61 16.84 38.90 -19.53
N ASP A 62 18.17 38.82 -19.43
CA ASP A 62 19.05 38.87 -18.26
C ASP A 62 18.97 40.14 -17.40
N SER A 63 19.20 40.01 -16.10
CA SER A 63 20.17 40.85 -15.39
C SER A 63 20.48 40.36 -13.96
N GLN A 64 21.76 40.39 -13.63
CA GLN A 64 22.34 40.13 -12.31
C GLN A 64 21.94 41.21 -11.30
N THR A 65 21.75 40.84 -10.03
CA THR A 65 22.42 41.50 -8.88
C THR A 65 22.17 40.77 -7.57
N SER A 66 23.25 40.62 -6.81
CA SER A 66 23.34 40.14 -5.44
C SER A 66 22.73 41.11 -4.42
N ASN A 67 22.01 40.60 -3.41
CA ASN A 67 22.09 41.11 -2.04
C ASN A 67 21.47 40.14 -1.02
N ASN A 68 22.25 39.88 0.04
CA ASN A 68 21.85 39.14 1.23
C ASN A 68 20.96 40.01 2.13
N ASN A 69 19.83 39.47 2.60
CA ASN A 69 19.33 39.65 3.98
C ASN A 69 18.12 38.74 4.29
N SER A 70 18.31 37.95 5.35
CA SER A 70 17.34 37.37 6.29
C SER A 70 15.83 37.60 6.10
N SER A 71 15.14 36.54 5.71
CA SER A 71 13.95 35.96 6.37
C SER A 71 13.72 34.59 5.73
N MET A 72 13.39 33.54 6.51
CA MET A 72 12.83 32.31 5.92
C MET A 72 11.44 32.66 5.40
N HIS A 73 11.39 33.21 4.18
CA HIS A 73 10.19 33.20 3.37
C HIS A 73 9.93 31.72 3.02
N TYR A 74 8.81 31.19 3.50
CA TYR A 74 8.19 30.05 2.84
C TYR A 74 7.91 30.50 1.41
N ASP A 75 8.67 29.97 0.44
CA ASP A 75 8.39 30.18 -0.96
C ASP A 75 6.93 29.77 -1.19
N SER A 76 6.13 30.74 -1.62
CA SER A 76 4.75 30.52 -2.03
C SER A 76 4.75 29.42 -3.08
N VAL A 77 4.01 28.33 -2.82
CA VAL A 77 3.81 27.22 -3.75
C VAL A 77 3.47 27.81 -5.12
N ASP A 78 4.33 27.55 -6.11
CA ASP A 78 4.18 28.06 -7.46
C ASP A 78 2.85 27.55 -8.04
N GLU A 79 1.87 28.45 -8.17
CA GLU A 79 0.52 28.14 -8.67
C GLU A 79 0.53 27.73 -10.15
N SER A 80 1.70 27.77 -10.81
CA SER A 80 1.91 27.33 -12.19
C SER A 80 2.24 25.84 -12.35
N ILE A 81 2.32 25.07 -11.26
CA ILE A 81 2.44 23.60 -11.36
C ILE A 81 1.10 23.05 -11.86
N PRO A 82 1.02 22.43 -13.06
CA PRO A 82 -0.25 22.00 -13.67
C PRO A 82 -1.03 20.99 -12.80
N TYR A 83 -0.32 20.23 -11.97
CA TYR A 83 -0.88 19.28 -11.00
C TYR A 83 -1.26 19.90 -9.65
N VAL A 84 -1.34 21.23 -9.55
CA VAL A 84 -1.86 21.94 -8.36
C VAL A 84 -3.25 22.53 -8.64
N GLN A 85 -3.61 22.72 -9.92
CA GLN A 85 -4.95 23.15 -10.32
C GLN A 85 -5.83 21.93 -10.66
N TYR A 86 -6.61 21.48 -9.68
CA TYR A 86 -7.58 20.41 -9.88
C TYR A 86 -8.96 20.96 -10.21
N PRO A 87 -9.73 20.27 -11.07
CA PRO A 87 -11.10 20.66 -11.38
C PRO A 87 -11.96 20.58 -10.11
N LEU A 88 -12.54 21.72 -9.71
CA LEU A 88 -13.51 21.79 -8.63
C LEU A 88 -14.89 21.35 -9.17
N PHE A 89 -15.31 20.13 -8.84
CA PHE A 89 -16.63 19.62 -9.21
C PHE A 89 -17.78 20.20 -8.38
N THR A 90 -18.81 20.76 -9.01
CA THR A 90 -19.99 21.25 -8.30
C THR A 90 -20.85 20.09 -7.77
N LYS A 91 -21.68 20.35 -6.75
CA LYS A 91 -22.70 19.39 -6.27
C LYS A 91 -23.60 18.89 -7.40
N GLU A 92 -23.84 19.72 -8.41
CA GLU A 92 -24.63 19.35 -9.58
C GLU A 92 -23.90 18.39 -10.50
N GLN A 93 -22.59 18.54 -10.69
CA GLN A 93 -21.77 17.58 -11.43
C GLN A 93 -21.73 16.24 -10.70
N LEU A 94 -21.59 16.24 -9.37
CA LEU A 94 -21.57 15.00 -8.58
C LEU A 94 -22.91 14.26 -8.59
N LYS A 95 -24.03 14.98 -8.66
CA LYS A 95 -25.36 14.40 -8.89
C LYS A 95 -25.50 13.75 -10.27
N LYS A 96 -24.64 14.10 -11.24
CA LYS A 96 -24.61 13.48 -12.56
C LYS A 96 -23.83 12.19 -12.58
N ILE A 97 -22.99 11.84 -11.61
CA ILE A 97 -22.29 10.54 -11.62
C ILE A 97 -23.33 9.41 -11.68
N ALA A 98 -23.11 8.44 -12.58
CA ALA A 98 -23.96 7.27 -12.66
C ALA A 98 -24.07 6.63 -11.27
N THR A 99 -25.29 6.56 -10.75
CA THR A 99 -25.52 5.99 -9.43
C THR A 99 -25.32 4.49 -9.53
N ASP A 100 -24.28 3.99 -8.89
CA ASP A 100 -24.02 2.56 -8.74
C ASP A 100 -25.28 1.88 -8.16
N LYS A 101 -25.54 0.64 -8.60
CA LYS A 101 -26.71 -0.15 -8.16
C LYS A 101 -26.67 -0.41 -6.66
N PHE A 102 -25.47 -0.51 -6.12
CA PHE A 102 -25.22 -0.83 -4.72
C PHE A 102 -24.60 0.35 -3.99
N ASN A 103 -24.59 0.23 -2.67
CA ASN A 103 -23.86 1.07 -1.75
C ASN A 103 -23.14 0.17 -0.72
N LEU A 104 -21.98 0.59 -0.26
CA LEU A 104 -21.21 -0.15 0.75
C LEU A 104 -21.48 0.45 2.14
N GLN A 105 -22.06 -0.36 3.03
CA GLN A 105 -22.08 -0.06 4.45
C GLN A 105 -20.74 -0.51 5.04
N VAL A 106 -19.84 0.45 5.33
CA VAL A 106 -18.45 0.16 5.68
C VAL A 106 -18.18 0.30 7.18
N GLY A 107 -17.45 -0.66 7.73
CA GLY A 107 -16.77 -0.59 9.02
C GLY A 107 -15.27 -0.82 8.81
N HIS A 108 -14.44 -0.19 9.64
CA HIS A 108 -12.99 -0.34 9.58
C HIS A 108 -12.40 -0.39 10.98
N ALA A 109 -11.20 -0.96 11.09
CA ALA A 109 -10.38 -0.92 12.28
C ALA A 109 -8.91 -0.99 11.88
N SER A 110 -8.04 -0.36 12.66
CA SER A 110 -6.60 -0.42 12.42
C SER A 110 -5.77 -0.36 13.69
N PHE A 111 -4.52 -0.80 13.59
CA PHE A 111 -3.50 -0.75 14.62
C PHE A 111 -2.15 -0.43 13.97
N GLY A 112 -1.52 0.66 14.39
CA GLY A 112 -0.17 1.01 13.94
C GLY A 112 0.89 0.50 14.92
N TYR A 113 1.85 -0.25 14.41
CA TYR A 113 3.05 -0.72 15.09
C TYR A 113 4.31 -0.01 14.55
N HIS A 114 4.45 0.13 13.23
CA HIS A 114 5.63 0.69 12.57
C HIS A 114 5.61 2.23 12.49
N SER A 115 5.13 2.92 13.53
CA SER A 115 5.23 4.39 13.61
C SER A 115 5.30 4.92 15.04
N ASP A 116 5.70 6.18 15.18
CA ASP A 116 5.74 6.90 16.46
C ASP A 116 4.35 7.03 17.14
N SER A 117 3.25 6.83 16.39
CA SER A 117 1.89 6.94 16.89
C SER A 117 1.08 5.68 16.63
N ILE A 118 0.70 5.02 17.72
CA ILE A 118 -0.26 3.90 17.72
C ILE A 118 -1.68 4.38 17.34
N VAL A 119 -1.96 5.67 17.54
CA VAL A 119 -3.27 6.26 17.24
C VAL A 119 -3.38 6.55 15.74
N PRO A 120 -4.39 6.01 15.05
CA PRO A 120 -4.58 6.26 13.62
C PRO A 120 -4.95 7.71 13.37
N SER A 121 -4.37 8.31 12.33
CA SER A 121 -4.80 9.62 11.83
C SER A 121 -5.95 9.43 10.85
N ILE A 122 -7.12 9.99 11.18
CA ILE A 122 -8.32 9.94 10.34
C ILE A 122 -8.54 11.33 9.76
N ASN A 123 -8.52 11.43 8.44
CA ASN A 123 -8.83 12.65 7.72
C ASN A 123 -10.01 12.40 6.80
N SER A 124 -11.04 13.25 6.90
CA SER A 124 -12.00 13.34 5.82
C SER A 124 -11.32 13.99 4.62
N LEU A 125 -11.48 13.41 3.43
CA LEU A 125 -11.00 14.05 2.20
C LEU A 125 -11.82 15.30 1.83
N SER A 126 -12.87 15.64 2.60
CA SER A 126 -13.50 16.96 2.58
C SER A 126 -12.74 18.03 3.38
N ASP A 127 -11.91 17.63 4.35
CA ASP A 127 -11.41 18.48 5.45
C ASP A 127 -9.90 18.78 5.36
N LEU A 128 -9.24 18.47 4.24
CA LEU A 128 -7.83 18.83 3.97
C LEU A 128 -7.65 20.36 3.74
N THR A 129 -8.22 21.19 4.60
CA THR A 129 -8.36 22.65 4.45
C THR A 129 -7.29 23.46 5.17
N ASP A 130 -6.38 22.85 5.94
CA ASP A 130 -5.37 23.61 6.70
C ASP A 130 -3.97 23.56 6.01
N PRO A 131 -3.53 24.67 5.38
CA PRO A 131 -2.27 24.72 4.63
C PRO A 131 -1.01 24.77 5.52
N THR A 132 -1.15 24.77 6.85
CA THR A 132 -0.03 25.01 7.79
C THR A 132 0.64 23.74 8.31
N SER A 133 0.08 22.57 8.05
CA SER A 133 0.69 21.28 8.40
C SER A 133 1.33 20.66 7.15
N LEU A 134 2.43 19.91 7.31
CA LEU A 134 3.17 19.25 6.22
C LEU A 134 2.30 18.34 5.30
N ASN A 135 1.03 18.12 5.65
CA ASN A 135 -0.04 17.62 4.78
C ASN A 135 -0.41 18.56 3.59
N SER A 136 0.16 19.76 3.51
CA SER A 136 -0.17 20.85 2.57
C SER A 136 0.25 20.62 1.10
N LEU A 137 0.97 19.53 0.82
CA LEU A 137 1.28 19.10 -0.55
C LEU A 137 0.26 18.10 -1.11
N LEU A 138 -0.69 17.64 -0.27
CA LEU A 138 -1.91 17.02 -0.76
C LEU A 138 -2.80 18.12 -1.36
N PRO A 139 -3.35 17.92 -2.55
CA PRO A 139 -3.91 19.05 -3.29
C PRO A 139 -5.13 19.73 -2.66
N ARG A 140 -5.23 21.03 -2.95
CA ARG A 140 -6.28 21.91 -2.45
C ARG A 140 -7.68 21.38 -2.76
N ARG A 141 -8.48 21.28 -1.68
CA ARG A 141 -9.94 21.26 -1.57
C ARG A 141 -10.69 20.32 -2.54
N ARG A 142 -11.29 19.25 -1.99
CA ARG A 142 -12.52 18.72 -2.61
C ARG A 142 -13.66 19.74 -2.43
N PRO A 143 -14.50 19.96 -3.45
CA PRO A 143 -15.68 20.79 -3.33
C PRO A 143 -16.63 20.28 -2.25
N GLN A 144 -17.27 21.20 -1.53
CA GLN A 144 -18.29 20.88 -0.53
C GLN A 144 -19.41 20.06 -1.18
N GLY A 145 -19.53 18.78 -0.81
CA GLY A 145 -20.54 17.84 -1.35
C GLY A 145 -20.04 16.80 -2.36
N SER A 146 -18.73 16.72 -2.66
CA SER A 146 -18.08 15.44 -3.04
C SER A 146 -18.33 14.43 -1.92
N PRO A 147 -18.45 13.10 -2.15
CA PRO A 147 -19.03 12.16 -1.18
C PRO A 147 -18.49 12.48 0.20
N SER A 148 -19.36 13.05 1.04
CA SER A 148 -19.00 13.72 2.31
C SER A 148 -18.44 12.75 3.35
N ASP A 149 -18.26 11.50 2.95
CA ASP A 149 -18.10 10.32 3.77
C ASP A 149 -16.87 9.50 3.31
N THR A 150 -15.95 10.10 2.53
CA THR A 150 -14.68 9.45 2.19
C THR A 150 -13.64 9.75 3.26
N LEU A 151 -13.28 8.72 4.02
CA LEU A 151 -12.26 8.81 5.05
C LEU A 151 -10.96 8.19 4.54
N SER A 152 -9.86 8.93 4.76
CA SER A 152 -8.49 8.44 4.64
C SER A 152 -7.97 8.19 6.05
N ILE A 153 -7.53 6.96 6.33
CA ILE A 153 -7.15 6.50 7.66
C ILE A 153 -5.76 5.91 7.57
N LYS A 154 -4.76 6.59 8.14
CA LYS A 154 -3.38 6.11 8.22
C LYS A 154 -3.11 5.56 9.63
N ALA A 155 -2.54 4.37 9.72
CA ALA A 155 -2.20 3.71 10.97
C ALA A 155 -0.85 3.01 10.80
N GLY A 156 0.22 3.50 11.44
CA GLY A 156 1.54 3.06 11.01
C GLY A 156 1.85 3.55 9.61
N ASP A 157 2.45 2.71 8.78
CA ASP A 157 2.68 2.93 7.36
C ASP A 157 1.52 2.41 6.47
N ASP A 158 0.58 1.66 7.04
CA ASP A 158 -0.69 1.33 6.41
C ASP A 158 -1.58 2.55 6.18
N THR A 159 -2.29 2.57 5.05
CA THR A 159 -3.43 3.48 4.83
C THR A 159 -4.66 2.76 4.30
N MET A 160 -5.82 3.10 4.84
CA MET A 160 -7.14 2.73 4.33
C MET A 160 -7.86 3.93 3.71
N LEU A 161 -8.58 3.69 2.62
CA LEU A 161 -9.59 4.59 2.10
C LEU A 161 -10.96 3.92 2.25
N VAL A 162 -11.91 4.58 2.91
CA VAL A 162 -13.28 4.05 3.05
C VAL A 162 -14.29 5.08 2.59
N SER A 163 -15.20 4.65 1.73
CA SER A 163 -16.36 5.41 1.30
C SER A 163 -17.48 4.44 0.90
N PRO A 164 -18.70 4.94 0.69
CA PRO A 164 -19.80 4.08 0.28
C PRO A 164 -19.65 3.46 -1.12
N THR A 165 -18.69 3.90 -1.94
CA THR A 165 -18.47 3.40 -3.32
C THR A 165 -17.06 2.90 -3.59
N VAL A 166 -16.09 3.20 -2.73
CA VAL A 166 -14.68 2.83 -2.87
C VAL A 166 -14.12 2.43 -1.51
N ILE A 167 -13.43 1.30 -1.48
CA ILE A 167 -12.63 0.82 -0.36
C ILE A 167 -11.22 0.48 -0.85
N ALA A 168 -10.19 0.79 -0.07
CA ALA A 168 -8.81 0.43 -0.40
C ALA A 168 -7.97 0.23 0.86
N VAL A 169 -6.97 -0.64 0.78
CA VAL A 169 -5.87 -0.78 1.73
C VAL A 169 -4.57 -0.69 0.94
N ALA A 170 -3.64 0.12 1.42
CA ALA A 170 -2.27 0.20 0.92
C ALA A 170 -1.32 0.02 2.10
N ASP A 171 -0.59 -1.09 2.09
CA ASP A 171 0.36 -1.46 3.13
C ASP A 171 1.74 -0.89 2.81
N GLY A 172 2.20 0.05 3.63
CA GLY A 172 3.45 0.76 3.39
C GLY A 172 4.65 -0.13 3.72
N VAL A 173 5.42 -0.49 2.71
CA VAL A 173 6.54 -1.43 2.88
C VAL A 173 7.74 -0.74 3.52
N SER A 174 8.27 -1.32 4.59
CA SER A 174 9.42 -0.80 5.34
C SER A 174 10.76 -1.05 4.61
N GLY A 175 11.87 -0.53 5.16
CA GLY A 175 13.22 -0.79 4.64
C GLY A 175 13.76 0.23 3.63
N TRP A 176 13.11 1.39 3.50
CA TRP A 176 13.59 2.51 2.69
C TRP A 176 14.63 3.39 3.39
N GLU A 177 14.75 3.23 4.69
CA GLU A 177 15.70 3.96 5.52
C GLU A 177 17.13 3.52 5.16
N SER A 178 17.89 4.42 4.55
CA SER A 178 19.32 4.24 4.28
C SER A 178 20.03 5.57 4.48
N ASP A 179 21.35 5.51 4.74
CA ASP A 179 22.14 6.70 5.11
C ASP A 179 21.92 7.87 4.14
N GLY A 180 21.25 8.92 4.62
CA GLY A 180 21.03 10.17 3.88
C GLY A 180 19.78 10.22 2.99
N ILE A 181 18.94 9.19 2.97
CA ILE A 181 17.67 9.17 2.23
C ILE A 181 16.50 9.38 3.19
N THR A 182 15.69 10.41 2.94
CA THR A 182 14.40 10.60 3.63
C THR A 182 13.35 9.71 2.99
N SER A 183 12.71 8.87 3.81
CA SER A 183 11.67 7.93 3.36
C SER A 183 10.43 7.98 4.23
N SER A 184 9.28 7.73 3.62
CA SER A 184 8.02 7.52 4.32
C SER A 184 7.06 6.70 3.47
N SER A 185 6.98 5.41 3.77
CA SER A 185 6.03 4.50 3.11
C SER A 185 4.59 4.84 3.48
N GLY A 186 4.35 5.33 4.71
CA GLY A 186 3.05 5.87 5.09
C GLY A 186 2.60 7.12 4.32
N ILE A 187 3.51 8.01 3.89
CA ILE A 187 3.14 9.13 3.01
C ILE A 187 2.84 8.62 1.59
N TRP A 188 3.64 7.65 1.10
CA TRP A 188 3.40 7.01 -0.18
C TRP A 188 2.03 6.31 -0.23
N SER A 189 1.77 5.39 0.70
CA SER A 189 0.55 4.57 0.76
C SER A 189 -0.70 5.46 0.80
N ARG A 190 -0.64 6.52 1.61
CA ARG A 190 -1.69 7.53 1.72
C ARG A 190 -1.89 8.32 0.43
N SER A 191 -0.81 8.85 -0.13
CA SER A 191 -0.88 9.67 -1.35
C SER A 191 -1.42 8.87 -2.54
N MET A 192 -1.07 7.58 -2.64
CA MET A 192 -1.60 6.67 -3.66
C MET A 192 -3.11 6.54 -3.59
N VAL A 193 -3.67 6.14 -2.43
CA VAL A 193 -5.11 5.90 -2.31
C VAL A 193 -5.94 7.18 -2.42
N GLU A 194 -5.43 8.31 -1.93
CA GLU A 194 -6.10 9.60 -2.03
C GLU A 194 -6.11 10.13 -3.48
N THR A 195 -4.98 10.01 -4.19
CA THR A 195 -4.85 10.39 -5.59
C THR A 195 -5.75 9.53 -6.47
N PHE A 196 -5.74 8.21 -6.26
CA PHE A 196 -6.61 7.28 -6.98
C PHE A 196 -8.09 7.61 -6.78
N SER A 197 -8.53 7.79 -5.54
CA SER A 197 -9.91 8.16 -5.22
C SER A 197 -10.38 9.40 -5.98
N ARG A 198 -9.49 10.39 -6.10
CA ARG A 198 -9.79 11.63 -6.81
C ARG A 198 -9.83 11.44 -8.33
N LEU A 199 -8.80 10.86 -8.93
CA LEU A 199 -8.75 10.66 -10.38
C LEU A 199 -9.91 9.76 -10.83
N MET A 200 -10.24 8.74 -10.06
CA MET A 200 -11.42 7.92 -10.27
C MET A 200 -12.71 8.74 -10.37
N THR A 201 -12.90 9.71 -9.46
CA THR A 201 -14.08 10.58 -9.47
C THR A 201 -14.13 11.43 -10.73
N GLU A 202 -12.98 11.97 -11.17
CA GLU A 202 -12.86 12.74 -12.40
C GLU A 202 -13.17 11.89 -13.64
N TYR A 203 -12.60 10.69 -13.74
CA TYR A 203 -12.86 9.78 -14.85
C TYR A 203 -14.34 9.38 -14.91
N LYS A 204 -14.98 9.04 -13.78
CA LYS A 204 -16.42 8.75 -13.73
C LYS A 204 -17.29 9.91 -14.21
N LEU A 205 -16.90 11.15 -13.89
CA LEU A 205 -17.60 12.34 -14.33
C LEU A 205 -17.44 12.58 -15.84
N ASN A 206 -16.24 12.39 -16.36
CA ASN A 206 -15.92 12.60 -17.77
C ASN A 206 -16.53 11.54 -18.68
N HIS A 207 -16.72 10.32 -18.18
CA HIS A 207 -17.29 9.19 -18.95
C HIS A 207 -18.80 9.07 -18.82
N PHE A 208 -19.46 9.91 -18.00
CA PHE A 208 -20.92 9.90 -17.86
C PHE A 208 -21.62 10.03 -19.23
N PRO A 209 -22.64 9.21 -19.55
CA PRO A 209 -23.38 8.27 -18.68
C PRO A 209 -22.86 6.84 -18.64
N HIS A 210 -21.67 6.58 -19.17
CA HIS A 210 -21.10 5.24 -19.27
C HIS A 210 -20.30 4.86 -18.02
N TYR A 211 -20.32 3.56 -17.71
CA TYR A 211 -19.45 2.95 -16.70
C TYR A 211 -18.03 2.83 -17.24
N LEU A 212 -17.06 2.83 -16.32
CA LEU A 212 -15.65 2.67 -16.67
C LEU A 212 -15.39 1.24 -17.17
N ASN A 213 -14.58 1.12 -18.21
CA ASN A 213 -14.08 -0.17 -18.69
C ASN A 213 -12.71 -0.48 -18.05
N GLN A 214 -12.16 -1.66 -18.34
CA GLN A 214 -10.89 -2.10 -17.74
C GLN A 214 -9.69 -1.20 -18.12
N ARG A 215 -9.63 -0.67 -19.35
CA ARG A 215 -8.58 0.25 -19.77
C ARG A 215 -8.64 1.54 -18.95
N ASP A 216 -9.84 2.09 -18.75
CA ASP A 216 -9.99 3.32 -17.95
C ASP A 216 -9.47 3.10 -16.52
N ILE A 217 -9.73 1.92 -15.94
CA ILE A 217 -9.24 1.55 -14.60
C ILE A 217 -7.70 1.45 -14.57
N GLN A 218 -7.09 0.87 -15.61
CA GLN A 218 -5.63 0.79 -15.75
C GLN A 218 -5.01 2.19 -15.88
N GLU A 219 -5.59 3.06 -16.70
CA GLU A 219 -5.12 4.44 -16.87
C GLU A 219 -5.21 5.22 -15.55
N ILE A 220 -6.31 5.10 -14.80
CA ILE A 220 -6.44 5.75 -13.49
C ILE A 220 -5.38 5.25 -12.51
N LEU A 221 -5.07 3.95 -12.52
CA LEU A 221 -4.05 3.37 -11.65
C LEU A 221 -2.66 3.94 -12.00
N ASP A 222 -2.31 3.96 -13.27
CA ASP A 222 -1.01 4.44 -13.76
C ASP A 222 -0.83 5.94 -13.52
N ASP A 223 -1.86 6.74 -13.81
CA ASP A 223 -1.84 8.19 -13.56
C ASP A 223 -1.74 8.50 -12.06
N SER A 224 -2.39 7.68 -11.20
CA SER A 224 -2.29 7.83 -9.75
C SER A 224 -0.87 7.58 -9.24
N TYR A 225 -0.22 6.56 -9.81
CA TYR A 225 1.18 6.24 -9.51
C TYR A 225 2.13 7.33 -9.99
N LEU A 226 1.96 7.84 -11.21
CA LEU A 226 2.81 8.90 -11.75
C LEU A 226 2.67 10.20 -10.97
N HIS A 227 1.43 10.59 -10.61
CA HIS A 227 1.18 11.74 -9.76
C HIS A 227 1.81 11.58 -8.38
N THR A 228 1.62 10.43 -7.73
CA THR A 228 2.19 10.17 -6.40
C THR A 228 3.71 10.16 -6.44
N SER A 229 4.30 9.52 -7.45
CA SER A 229 5.76 9.51 -7.66
C SER A 229 6.33 10.91 -7.83
N HIS A 230 5.64 11.77 -8.60
CA HIS A 230 6.06 13.15 -8.77
C HIS A 230 5.96 13.96 -7.46
N LEU A 231 4.89 13.79 -6.69
CA LEU A 231 4.74 14.45 -5.38
C LEU A 231 5.86 14.03 -4.40
N MET A 232 6.22 12.75 -4.40
CA MET A 232 7.31 12.22 -3.58
C MET A 232 8.67 12.78 -4.00
N ASP A 233 8.94 12.88 -5.30
CA ASP A 233 10.17 13.50 -5.84
C ASP A 233 10.30 14.98 -5.43
N LEU A 234 9.22 15.77 -5.52
CA LEU A 234 9.19 17.17 -5.07
C LEU A 234 9.53 17.30 -3.57
N GLN A 235 9.12 16.33 -2.76
CA GLN A 235 9.41 16.28 -1.33
C GLN A 235 10.74 15.61 -0.99
N LYS A 236 11.44 15.07 -2.00
CA LYS A 236 12.63 14.24 -1.84
C LYS A 236 12.38 13.05 -0.89
N LEU A 237 11.17 12.51 -0.93
CA LEU A 237 10.79 11.33 -0.16
C LEU A 237 10.84 10.08 -1.02
N ASN A 238 11.22 8.97 -0.41
CA ASN A 238 11.08 7.64 -0.99
C ASN A 238 10.08 6.80 -0.22
N GLY A 239 9.48 5.82 -0.88
CA GLY A 239 8.50 4.93 -0.27
C GLY A 239 7.87 4.00 -1.29
N SER A 240 7.26 2.94 -0.79
CA SER A 240 6.42 2.02 -1.56
C SER A 240 5.28 1.50 -0.71
N SER A 241 4.30 0.91 -1.38
CA SER A 241 3.27 0.13 -0.73
C SER A 241 2.79 -1.00 -1.63
N THR A 242 2.13 -1.97 -1.02
CA THR A 242 1.15 -2.80 -1.72
C THR A 242 -0.09 -1.96 -2.08
N LEU A 243 -1.04 -2.54 -2.79
CA LEU A 243 -2.33 -1.92 -3.05
C LEU A 243 -3.40 -2.97 -3.28
N ILE A 244 -4.45 -2.96 -2.46
CA ILE A 244 -5.72 -3.64 -2.76
C ILE A 244 -6.83 -2.60 -2.77
N LEU A 245 -7.63 -2.57 -3.84
CA LEU A 245 -8.69 -1.59 -4.03
C LEU A 245 -9.93 -2.25 -4.61
N GLY A 246 -11.10 -1.84 -4.11
CA GLY A 246 -12.41 -2.23 -4.60
C GLY A 246 -13.26 -1.00 -4.85
N MET A 247 -13.82 -0.87 -6.05
CA MET A 247 -14.73 0.22 -6.41
C MET A 247 -16.03 -0.33 -7.00
N LEU A 248 -17.15 0.30 -6.66
CA LEU A 248 -18.41 0.07 -7.34
C LEU A 248 -18.36 0.69 -8.74
N ASN A 249 -18.87 -0.04 -9.72
CA ASN A 249 -19.03 0.39 -11.10
C ASN A 249 -20.30 -0.25 -11.67
N GLY A 250 -21.43 0.42 -11.46
CA GLY A 250 -22.75 -0.12 -11.79
C GLY A 250 -23.17 -1.22 -10.82
N ASP A 251 -23.33 -2.45 -11.31
CA ASP A 251 -23.60 -3.66 -10.51
C ASP A 251 -22.36 -4.52 -10.25
N LEU A 252 -21.19 -4.04 -10.67
CA LEU A 252 -19.91 -4.71 -10.51
C LEU A 252 -19.06 -4.06 -9.41
N LEU A 253 -18.21 -4.86 -8.78
CA LEU A 253 -17.05 -4.44 -8.01
C LEU A 253 -15.82 -4.62 -8.90
N SER A 254 -15.16 -3.53 -9.28
CA SER A 254 -13.84 -3.59 -9.92
C SER A 254 -12.77 -3.63 -8.83
N ILE A 255 -11.92 -4.65 -8.90
CA ILE A 255 -10.89 -4.96 -7.91
C ILE A 255 -9.53 -4.79 -8.57
N ILE A 256 -8.60 -4.15 -7.88
CA ILE A 256 -7.19 -4.02 -8.26
C ILE A 256 -6.37 -4.55 -7.08
N SER A 257 -5.44 -5.47 -7.34
CA SER A 257 -4.52 -6.01 -6.34
C SER A 257 -3.08 -5.97 -6.84
N ILE A 258 -2.18 -5.48 -6.01
CA ILE A 258 -0.72 -5.53 -6.15
C ILE A 258 -0.15 -5.89 -4.77
N GLY A 259 0.63 -6.97 -4.70
CA GLY A 259 1.24 -7.45 -3.45
C GLY A 259 0.44 -8.55 -2.76
N ASP A 260 0.48 -8.57 -1.44
CA ASP A 260 -0.03 -9.66 -0.58
C ASP A 260 -1.20 -9.25 0.35
N SER A 261 -1.64 -7.99 0.31
CA SER A 261 -2.91 -7.60 0.92
C SER A 261 -4.08 -8.37 0.30
N LYS A 262 -5.11 -8.64 1.11
CA LYS A 262 -6.18 -9.57 0.76
C LYS A 262 -7.55 -8.91 0.62
N ILE A 263 -8.34 -9.43 -0.29
CA ILE A 263 -9.78 -9.24 -0.37
C ILE A 263 -10.51 -10.59 -0.31
N PHE A 264 -11.63 -10.64 0.39
CA PHE A 264 -12.54 -11.77 0.41
C PHE A 264 -13.96 -11.27 0.13
N ILE A 265 -14.62 -11.87 -0.86
CA ILE A 265 -16.05 -11.67 -1.09
C ILE A 265 -16.79 -12.88 -0.53
N ILE A 266 -17.61 -12.65 0.49
CA ILE A 266 -18.37 -13.66 1.21
C ILE A 266 -19.85 -13.56 0.81
N ARG A 267 -20.43 -14.70 0.41
CA ARG A 267 -21.86 -14.86 0.12
C ARG A 267 -22.35 -16.16 0.74
N ASP A 268 -23.50 -16.12 1.40
CA ASP A 268 -24.12 -17.28 2.04
C ASP A 268 -23.15 -18.08 2.94
N GLY A 269 -22.31 -17.35 3.67
CA GLY A 269 -21.33 -17.89 4.60
C GLY A 269 -20.11 -18.58 3.98
N LYS A 270 -19.83 -18.33 2.69
CA LYS A 270 -18.68 -18.89 1.96
C LYS A 270 -17.89 -17.81 1.24
N ILE A 271 -16.57 -17.97 1.17
CA ILE A 271 -15.71 -17.15 0.30
C ILE A 271 -15.97 -17.56 -1.16
N ILE A 272 -16.47 -16.63 -1.96
CA ILE A 272 -16.74 -16.83 -3.40
C ILE A 272 -15.57 -16.34 -4.25
N LEU A 273 -14.83 -15.34 -3.76
CA LEU A 273 -13.68 -14.77 -4.44
C LEU A 273 -12.65 -14.28 -3.44
N THR A 274 -11.38 -14.54 -3.74
CA THR A 274 -10.22 -13.88 -3.15
C THR A 274 -9.20 -13.54 -4.25
N ASN A 275 -8.27 -12.63 -3.98
CA ASN A 275 -7.17 -12.30 -4.87
C ASN A 275 -5.99 -13.26 -4.71
N GLU A 276 -5.18 -13.35 -5.76
CA GLU A 276 -3.89 -14.02 -5.73
C GLU A 276 -2.85 -13.07 -5.11
N GLU A 277 -2.03 -13.60 -4.19
CA GLU A 277 -0.89 -12.86 -3.64
C GLU A 277 0.23 -12.84 -4.68
N GLN A 278 0.90 -11.70 -4.80
CA GLN A 278 2.00 -11.51 -5.73
C GLN A 278 3.27 -11.23 -4.94
N THR A 279 4.29 -12.09 -5.13
CA THR A 279 5.60 -11.96 -4.50
C THR A 279 6.69 -11.95 -5.57
N LYS A 280 7.70 -11.12 -5.38
CA LYS A 280 8.80 -10.94 -6.33
C LYS A 280 9.94 -11.92 -6.09
N ALA A 281 10.34 -12.08 -4.82
CA ALA A 281 11.39 -12.99 -4.39
C ALA A 281 11.22 -13.35 -2.92
N GLY A 282 11.18 -14.66 -2.61
CA GLY A 282 10.97 -15.15 -1.25
C GLY A 282 9.62 -14.69 -0.69
N LEU A 283 9.65 -13.90 0.38
CA LEU A 283 8.47 -13.31 1.04
C LEU A 283 8.30 -11.82 0.75
N CYS A 284 9.04 -11.25 -0.20
CA CYS A 284 8.89 -9.84 -0.55
C CYS A 284 7.68 -9.68 -1.49
N PRO A 285 6.64 -8.91 -1.09
CA PRO A 285 5.49 -8.68 -1.95
C PRO A 285 5.87 -7.84 -3.18
N GLU A 286 5.08 -8.01 -4.24
CA GLU A 286 5.06 -7.00 -5.30
C GLU A 286 4.54 -5.67 -4.74
N GLN A 287 5.16 -4.57 -5.15
CA GLN A 287 4.93 -3.26 -4.58
C GLN A 287 5.14 -2.15 -5.60
N ILE A 288 4.41 -1.06 -5.43
CA ILE A 288 4.56 0.17 -6.22
C ILE A 288 5.19 1.25 -5.34
N GLY A 289 6.15 1.98 -5.88
CA GLY A 289 6.94 2.96 -5.14
C GLY A 289 7.85 3.78 -6.02
N THR A 290 8.67 4.60 -5.38
CA THR A 290 9.64 5.47 -6.07
C THR A 290 10.76 4.70 -6.80
N HIS A 291 10.95 3.41 -6.50
CA HIS A 291 11.92 2.54 -7.17
C HIS A 291 11.36 1.77 -8.36
N THR A 292 10.03 1.74 -8.53
CA THR A 292 9.34 0.91 -9.53
C THR A 292 9.10 1.63 -10.85
N LEU A 293 9.75 2.78 -11.08
CA LEU A 293 9.53 3.67 -12.24
C LEU A 293 9.82 3.03 -13.61
N ASP A 294 10.42 1.84 -13.63
CA ASP A 294 10.72 1.12 -14.86
C ASP A 294 9.49 0.40 -15.46
N HIS A 295 8.41 0.21 -14.68
CA HIS A 295 7.17 -0.43 -15.10
C HIS A 295 5.95 0.35 -14.60
N LEU A 296 4.84 0.31 -15.36
CA LEU A 296 3.59 0.89 -14.89
C LEU A 296 2.87 -0.11 -13.98
N PRO A 297 2.17 0.34 -12.93
CA PRO A 297 1.42 -0.56 -12.05
C PRO A 297 0.43 -1.47 -12.81
N SER A 298 -0.18 -0.98 -13.89
CA SER A 298 -1.12 -1.76 -14.71
C SER A 298 -0.50 -2.99 -15.37
N ASP A 299 0.83 -3.03 -15.55
CA ASP A 299 1.55 -4.18 -16.12
C ASP A 299 1.59 -5.38 -15.17
N ILE A 300 1.54 -5.12 -13.85
CA ILE A 300 1.67 -6.15 -12.80
C ILE A 300 0.37 -6.35 -12.01
N ALA A 301 -0.56 -5.40 -12.07
CA ALA A 301 -1.79 -5.45 -11.30
C ALA A 301 -2.71 -6.62 -11.68
N TRP A 302 -3.19 -7.33 -10.67
CA TRP A 302 -4.32 -8.23 -10.83
C TRP A 302 -5.61 -7.41 -10.82
N ILE A 303 -6.28 -7.31 -11.97
CA ILE A 303 -7.52 -6.54 -12.14
C ILE A 303 -8.68 -7.48 -12.45
N LYS A 304 -9.77 -7.37 -11.70
CA LYS A 304 -10.96 -8.20 -11.88
C LYS A 304 -12.25 -7.44 -11.60
N SER A 305 -13.23 -7.57 -12.49
CA SER A 305 -14.60 -7.13 -12.22
C SER A 305 -15.46 -8.29 -11.76
N PHE A 306 -16.15 -8.12 -10.63
CA PHE A 306 -16.99 -9.14 -10.02
C PHE A 306 -18.43 -8.65 -9.85
N LYS A 307 -19.42 -9.48 -10.20
CA LYS A 307 -20.83 -9.12 -10.08
C LYS A 307 -21.34 -9.32 -8.65
N LEU A 308 -21.69 -8.21 -8.00
CA LEU A 308 -22.17 -8.20 -6.62
C LEU A 308 -23.65 -8.58 -6.52
N MET A 309 -24.03 -9.05 -5.33
CA MET A 309 -25.40 -9.26 -4.89
C MET A 309 -25.66 -8.49 -3.59
N GLU A 310 -26.91 -8.08 -3.38
CA GLU A 310 -27.30 -7.50 -2.10
C GLU A 310 -27.09 -8.52 -0.98
N GLY A 311 -26.49 -8.08 0.12
CA GLY A 311 -26.16 -8.94 1.27
C GLY A 311 -24.77 -9.57 1.21
N ASP A 312 -24.03 -9.41 0.10
CA ASP A 312 -22.61 -9.80 0.06
C ASP A 312 -21.83 -9.02 1.13
N TYR A 313 -20.83 -9.68 1.71
CA TYR A 313 -19.82 -9.05 2.55
C TYR A 313 -18.48 -9.03 1.82
N ILE A 314 -17.79 -7.90 1.91
CA ILE A 314 -16.44 -7.71 1.38
C ILE A 314 -15.54 -7.45 2.58
N LEU A 315 -14.55 -8.31 2.79
CA LEU A 315 -13.45 -8.07 3.72
C LEU A 315 -12.22 -7.67 2.91
N MET A 316 -11.52 -6.63 3.35
CA MET A 316 -10.23 -6.24 2.80
C MET A 316 -9.25 -5.99 3.94
N CYS A 317 -8.02 -6.49 3.84
CA CYS A 317 -7.03 -6.31 4.90
C CYS A 317 -5.58 -6.29 4.38
N SER A 318 -4.70 -5.67 5.16
CA SER A 318 -3.24 -5.78 4.99
C SER A 318 -2.72 -7.13 5.49
N ASP A 319 -1.44 -7.39 5.25
CA ASP A 319 -0.82 -8.67 5.59
C ASP A 319 -0.81 -8.88 7.11
N GLY A 320 -0.76 -7.83 7.94
CA GLY A 320 -0.79 -7.92 9.40
C GLY A 320 -2.04 -8.61 9.96
N ILE A 321 -3.11 -8.74 9.17
CA ILE A 321 -4.26 -9.59 9.49
C ILE A 321 -4.08 -11.00 8.90
N SER A 322 -3.85 -11.13 7.59
CA SER A 322 -3.85 -12.42 6.88
C SER A 322 -2.64 -13.31 7.17
N ASP A 323 -1.54 -12.73 7.66
CA ASP A 323 -0.37 -13.46 8.11
C ASP A 323 -0.54 -14.06 9.52
N ASN A 324 -1.51 -13.55 10.29
CA ASN A 324 -1.81 -13.99 11.65
C ASN A 324 -3.06 -14.87 11.75
N LEU A 325 -4.00 -14.77 10.81
CA LEU A 325 -5.24 -15.55 10.80
C LEU A 325 -5.40 -16.31 9.50
N TYR A 326 -5.74 -17.60 9.60
CA TYR A 326 -6.06 -18.39 8.42
C TYR A 326 -7.38 -17.95 7.78
N GLU A 327 -7.54 -18.14 6.47
CA GLU A 327 -8.77 -17.80 5.75
C GLU A 327 -10.02 -18.46 6.36
N TRP A 328 -9.89 -19.71 6.83
CA TRP A 328 -10.99 -20.43 7.47
C TRP A 328 -11.35 -19.85 8.86
N GLU A 329 -10.38 -19.30 9.60
CA GLU A 329 -10.64 -18.61 10.86
C GLU A 329 -11.39 -17.31 10.61
N ILE A 330 -10.92 -16.51 9.65
CA ILE A 330 -11.58 -15.27 9.22
C ILE A 330 -13.04 -15.54 8.84
N LEU A 331 -13.28 -16.57 8.01
CA LEU A 331 -14.62 -16.93 7.57
C LEU A 331 -15.51 -17.37 8.75
N ASN A 332 -14.98 -18.19 9.67
CA ASN A 332 -15.73 -18.65 10.85
C ASN A 332 -16.11 -17.47 11.74
N TYR A 333 -15.16 -16.59 12.06
CA TYR A 333 -15.42 -15.39 12.85
C TYR A 333 -16.47 -14.48 12.21
N LEU A 334 -16.38 -14.23 10.90
CA LEU A 334 -17.37 -13.43 10.18
C LEU A 334 -18.76 -14.06 10.24
N ASN A 335 -18.87 -15.36 9.99
CA ASN A 335 -20.15 -16.08 10.00
C ASN A 335 -20.82 -16.03 11.38
N ASP A 336 -20.05 -16.20 12.45
CA ASP A 336 -20.56 -16.12 13.82
C ASP A 336 -21.04 -14.71 14.16
N TRP A 337 -20.31 -13.68 13.70
CA TRP A 337 -20.57 -12.31 14.09
C TRP A 337 -21.62 -11.60 13.23
N ILE A 338 -21.75 -11.91 11.94
CA ILE A 338 -22.77 -11.34 11.04
C ILE A 338 -24.17 -11.70 11.51
N ASN A 339 -24.36 -12.93 12.01
CA ASN A 339 -25.67 -13.43 12.46
C ASN A 339 -26.07 -12.92 13.86
N ALA A 340 -25.15 -12.30 14.59
CA ALA A 340 -25.42 -11.81 15.94
C ALA A 340 -26.11 -10.43 15.92
N LYS A 341 -27.32 -10.34 16.50
CA LYS A 341 -28.20 -9.15 16.48
C LYS A 341 -27.56 -7.81 16.92
N ARG A 342 -26.48 -7.85 17.72
CA ARG A 342 -25.81 -6.64 18.25
C ARG A 342 -24.61 -6.19 17.44
N ASN A 343 -24.17 -6.98 16.47
CA ASN A 343 -23.00 -6.64 15.67
C ASN A 343 -23.42 -5.85 14.42
N ASN A 344 -22.60 -4.87 14.07
CA ASN A 344 -22.61 -4.23 12.77
C ASN A 344 -21.21 -4.34 12.16
N VAL A 345 -21.05 -3.93 10.90
CA VAL A 345 -19.77 -4.00 10.17
C VAL A 345 -18.59 -3.36 10.92
N LYS A 346 -18.83 -2.28 11.67
CA LYS A 346 -17.79 -1.61 12.49
C LYS A 346 -17.37 -2.50 13.67
N THR A 347 -18.32 -3.05 14.41
CA THR A 347 -18.03 -3.97 15.52
C THR A 347 -17.32 -5.24 15.02
N ILE A 348 -17.71 -5.74 13.85
CA ILE A 348 -17.08 -6.91 13.22
C ILE A 348 -15.61 -6.60 12.88
N ALA A 349 -15.34 -5.47 12.22
CA ALA A 349 -13.98 -5.05 11.89
C ALA A 349 -13.10 -4.93 13.14
N SER A 350 -13.59 -4.28 14.21
CA SER A 350 -12.85 -4.16 15.47
C SER A 350 -12.60 -5.51 16.14
N LYS A 351 -13.58 -6.42 16.14
CA LYS A 351 -13.41 -7.77 16.71
C LYS A 351 -12.38 -8.58 15.93
N LEU A 352 -12.38 -8.50 14.60
CA LEU A 352 -11.41 -9.22 13.78
C LEU A 352 -9.99 -8.70 14.00
N LEU A 353 -9.82 -7.37 14.06
CA LEU A 353 -8.54 -6.76 14.43
C LEU A 353 -8.05 -7.24 15.79
N ILE A 354 -8.92 -7.30 16.81
CA ILE A 354 -8.56 -7.81 18.14
C ILE A 354 -8.08 -9.26 18.06
N LYS A 355 -8.75 -10.11 17.27
CA LYS A 355 -8.32 -11.50 17.08
C LYS A 355 -6.98 -11.63 16.39
N ALA A 356 -6.75 -10.89 15.30
CA ALA A 356 -5.45 -10.87 14.64
C ALA A 356 -4.35 -10.39 15.60
N LYS A 357 -4.63 -9.35 16.39
CA LYS A 357 -3.71 -8.83 17.39
C LYS A 357 -3.42 -9.81 18.52
N GLU A 358 -4.42 -10.54 19.02
CA GLU A 358 -4.19 -11.59 20.02
C GLU A 358 -3.19 -12.63 19.52
N VAL A 359 -3.31 -13.05 18.26
CA VAL A 359 -2.40 -14.04 17.64
C VAL A 359 -1.03 -13.43 17.32
N ALA A 360 -0.99 -12.19 16.82
CA ALA A 360 0.25 -11.49 16.48
C ALA A 360 1.22 -11.34 17.67
N PHE A 361 0.67 -11.18 18.88
CA PHE A 361 1.43 -11.03 20.12
C PHE A 361 1.57 -12.34 20.92
N ASP A 362 1.19 -13.49 20.35
CA ASP A 362 1.41 -14.80 20.95
C ASP A 362 2.70 -15.43 20.42
N ASP A 363 3.72 -15.50 21.29
CA ASP A 363 5.01 -16.11 21.01
C ASP A 363 4.93 -17.61 20.64
N TYR A 364 3.82 -18.28 20.97
CA TYR A 364 3.62 -19.70 20.70
C TYR A 364 2.71 -19.99 19.50
N ALA A 365 2.13 -18.95 18.89
CA ALA A 365 1.26 -19.11 17.74
C ALA A 365 1.97 -19.78 16.56
N TYR A 366 1.18 -20.46 15.74
CA TYR A 366 1.61 -20.94 14.43
C TYR A 366 0.63 -20.43 13.39
N THR A 367 1.11 -19.55 12.52
CA THR A 367 0.28 -18.73 11.65
C THR A 367 0.57 -19.00 10.18
N PRO A 368 -0.28 -18.50 9.25
CA PRO A 368 0.01 -18.55 7.81
C PRO A 368 1.41 -18.03 7.44
N TYR A 369 1.89 -16.97 8.11
CA TYR A 369 3.24 -16.46 7.90
C TYR A 369 4.31 -17.49 8.24
N ASN A 370 4.20 -18.16 9.39
CA ASN A 370 5.17 -19.18 9.77
C ASN A 370 5.19 -20.33 8.74
N GLU A 371 4.03 -20.75 8.23
CA GLU A 371 3.95 -21.75 7.16
C GLU A 371 4.70 -21.32 5.90
N LYS A 372 4.48 -20.07 5.45
CA LYS A 372 5.18 -19.50 4.29
C LYS A 372 6.70 -19.50 4.52
N VAL A 373 7.19 -18.97 5.65
CA VAL A 373 8.62 -18.92 6.01
C VAL A 373 9.23 -20.32 6.07
N ASN A 374 8.58 -21.24 6.79
CA ASN A 374 9.11 -22.59 7.00
C ASN A 374 9.12 -23.41 5.71
N SER A 375 8.16 -23.18 4.80
CA SER A 375 8.15 -23.85 3.49
C SER A 375 9.34 -23.47 2.60
N LEU A 376 9.74 -22.19 2.61
CA LEU A 376 10.87 -21.69 1.81
C LEU A 376 12.21 -22.25 2.30
N SER A 377 12.37 -22.43 3.61
CA SER A 377 13.58 -23.02 4.21
C SER A 377 13.86 -24.46 3.76
N ASN A 378 12.82 -25.19 3.34
CA ASN A 378 12.93 -26.58 2.86
C ASN A 378 13.33 -26.69 1.38
N THR A 379 13.31 -25.59 0.61
CA THR A 379 13.50 -25.61 -0.86
C THR A 379 14.92 -25.31 -1.35
N GLY A 380 15.87 -25.10 -0.44
CA GLY A 380 17.30 -25.16 -0.76
C GLY A 380 17.98 -23.81 -0.97
N SER A 381 18.80 -23.43 0.01
CA SER A 381 20.11 -22.81 -0.20
C SER A 381 20.94 -23.12 1.03
N GLY A 382 22.11 -23.72 0.83
CA GLY A 382 22.89 -24.35 1.87
C GLY A 382 23.31 -23.40 2.99
N GLY A 383 23.21 -23.91 4.23
CA GLY A 383 24.17 -23.61 5.27
C GLY A 383 23.96 -22.33 6.07
N THR A 384 22.84 -22.21 6.79
CA THR A 384 22.84 -21.82 8.21
C THR A 384 21.61 -22.45 8.88
N ASN A 385 21.66 -22.68 10.19
CA ASN A 385 20.53 -23.24 10.96
C ASN A 385 19.33 -22.30 10.89
N HIS A 386 18.45 -22.44 9.89
CA HIS A 386 17.17 -21.73 9.89
C HIS A 386 16.32 -22.31 11.01
N GLN A 387 16.20 -21.55 12.10
CA GLN A 387 15.28 -21.85 13.18
C GLN A 387 13.87 -21.86 12.61
N HIS A 388 13.09 -22.88 12.99
CA HIS A 388 11.67 -22.96 12.64
C HIS A 388 10.97 -21.69 13.12
N SER A 389 10.35 -20.97 12.19
CA SER A 389 9.56 -19.77 12.50
C SER A 389 8.36 -20.19 13.35
N GLN A 390 8.17 -19.51 14.48
CA GLN A 390 7.07 -19.67 15.42
C GLN A 390 6.78 -18.29 16.04
N GLY A 391 5.56 -18.10 16.52
CA GLY A 391 5.06 -16.85 17.07
C GLY A 391 4.34 -16.04 16.00
N GLY A 392 3.43 -15.19 16.46
CA GLY A 392 2.71 -14.26 15.59
C GLY A 392 3.64 -13.24 14.91
N LYS A 393 3.18 -12.69 13.78
CA LYS A 393 3.85 -11.60 13.07
C LYS A 393 3.30 -10.27 13.58
N VAL A 394 4.10 -9.52 14.33
CA VAL A 394 3.73 -8.17 14.77
C VAL A 394 3.94 -7.19 13.62
N ASP A 395 2.86 -6.58 13.15
CA ASP A 395 2.86 -5.65 12.02
C ASP A 395 1.81 -4.54 12.19
N ASP A 396 1.82 -3.56 11.28
CA ASP A 396 0.68 -2.70 11.05
C ASP A 396 -0.52 -3.56 10.60
N MET A 397 -1.72 -3.20 11.07
CA MET A 397 -2.91 -3.97 10.78
C MET A 397 -4.03 -3.05 10.32
N SER A 398 -4.58 -3.36 9.16
CA SER A 398 -5.70 -2.65 8.56
C SER A 398 -6.76 -3.63 8.13
N VAL A 399 -8.01 -3.36 8.50
CA VAL A 399 -9.16 -4.17 8.08
C VAL A 399 -10.37 -3.31 7.78
N ILE A 400 -10.99 -3.60 6.64
CA ILE A 400 -12.25 -3.03 6.17
C ILE A 400 -13.26 -4.17 6.02
N ILE A 401 -14.45 -3.98 6.56
CA ILE A 401 -15.63 -4.84 6.36
C ILE A 401 -16.71 -3.99 5.71
N ALA A 402 -17.15 -4.36 4.51
CA ALA A 402 -18.23 -3.69 3.81
C ALA A 402 -19.38 -4.67 3.57
N LYS A 403 -20.60 -4.27 3.93
CA LYS A 403 -21.82 -4.98 3.54
C LYS A 403 -22.42 -4.30 2.31
N VAL A 404 -22.73 -5.09 1.29
CA VAL A 404 -23.33 -4.61 0.04
C VAL A 404 -24.84 -4.43 0.24
N GLU A 405 -25.33 -3.22 0.06
CA GLU A 405 -26.75 -2.87 0.17
C GLU A 405 -27.25 -2.25 -1.14
N LEU A 406 -28.53 -2.39 -1.45
CA LEU A 406 -29.11 -1.70 -2.60
C LEU A 406 -29.06 -0.18 -2.41
N ASN A 407 -28.68 0.54 -3.46
CA ASN A 407 -28.74 1.98 -3.49
C ASN A 407 -30.21 2.44 -3.60
N LYS A 408 -30.87 2.63 -2.46
CA LYS A 408 -32.23 3.15 -2.38
C LYS A 408 -32.20 4.64 -2.68
N LYS A 409 -32.42 5.03 -3.94
CA LYS A 409 -32.76 6.43 -4.23
C LYS A 409 -34.01 6.80 -3.43
N ASP A 410 -33.99 7.93 -2.74
CA ASP A 410 -35.18 8.62 -2.25
C ASP A 410 -36.12 8.86 -3.45
N GLY A 411 -37.05 7.92 -3.67
CA GLY A 411 -37.89 7.85 -4.85
C GLY A 411 -39.22 7.13 -4.59
N SER A 412 -39.63 7.01 -3.33
CA SER A 412 -40.94 6.47 -2.98
C SER A 412 -41.51 7.14 -1.72
N LYS A 413 -41.81 8.44 -1.82
CA LYS A 413 -43.13 8.88 -1.34
C LYS A 413 -44.14 8.34 -2.35
N LEU A 414 -44.55 7.09 -2.15
CA LEU A 414 -45.85 6.63 -2.61
C LEU A 414 -46.87 7.52 -1.90
N ILE A 415 -47.33 8.56 -2.59
CA ILE A 415 -48.62 9.17 -2.27
C ILE A 415 -49.62 8.07 -2.57
N ILE A 416 -50.00 7.34 -1.53
CA ILE A 416 -51.24 6.56 -1.55
C ILE A 416 -52.35 7.60 -1.43
N ASN A 417 -53.21 7.63 -2.45
CA ASN A 417 -54.34 8.55 -2.64
C ASN A 417 -55.13 8.85 -1.37
#